data_AF-A0A956KBB3-F1
#
_entry.id   AF-A0A956KBB3-F1
#
_cell.length_a   1.000
_cell.length_b   1.000
_cell.length_c   1.000
_cell.angle_alpha   90.00
_cell.angle_beta   90.00
_cell.angle_gamma   90.00
#
_symmetry.space_group_name_H-M   'P 1'
#
loop_
_entity.id
_entity.type
_entity.pdbx_description
1 polymer ?
#
loop_
_entity_poly.entity_id
_entity_poly.type
_entity_poly.pdbx_seq_one_letter_code
_entity_poly.pdbx_strand_id
1 'polypeptide(L)'
;NHIKKALVLADGPTLSAGDLELELDVPGAAQSAAPGAPGEVTRETVIPLTEARDMWQREYINRVLALNNGNRTKTARDLGVDPRTIFRHLEKEAR
;
A
#
# COMPACT_ATOMS: atom_id res chain seq x y z
N ASN A 1 -1.37 15.12 -22.92
CA ASN A 1 -1.87 14.51 -24.17
C ASN A 1 -1.79 12.97 -24.08
N HIS A 2 -2.25 12.37 -22.98
CA HIS A 2 -2.03 10.93 -22.74
C HIS A 2 -3.07 10.06 -23.45
N ILE A 3 -4.33 10.53 -23.57
CA ILE A 3 -5.40 9.79 -24.27
C ILE A 3 -5.09 9.59 -25.77
N LYS A 4 -4.56 10.62 -26.45
CA LYS A 4 -4.19 10.52 -27.87
C LYS A 4 -3.03 9.54 -28.09
N LYS A 5 -2.05 9.55 -27.18
CA LYS A 5 -0.92 8.62 -27.22
C LYS A 5 -1.38 7.18 -26.98
N ALA A 6 -2.25 6.97 -25.98
CA ALA A 6 -2.87 5.68 -25.72
C ALA A 6 -3.66 5.14 -26.92
N LEU A 7 -4.41 6.00 -27.61
CA LEU A 7 -5.13 5.62 -28.84
C LEU A 7 -4.18 5.19 -29.98
N VAL A 8 -3.00 5.81 -30.07
CA VAL A 8 -1.99 5.47 -31.09
C VAL A 8 -1.22 4.20 -30.72
N LEU A 9 -1.04 3.91 -29.43
CA LEU A 9 -0.27 2.77 -28.95
C LEU A 9 -1.11 1.51 -28.73
N ALA A 10 -2.43 1.61 -28.61
CA ALA A 10 -3.28 0.45 -28.39
C ALA A 10 -3.44 -0.40 -29.66
N ASP A 11 -3.06 -1.68 -29.57
CA ASP A 11 -3.19 -2.68 -30.66
C ASP A 11 -4.62 -3.22 -30.84
N GLY A 12 -5.61 -2.64 -30.15
CA GLY A 12 -6.99 -3.14 -30.13
C GLY A 12 -8.05 -2.08 -29.80
N PRO A 13 -9.35 -2.45 -29.85
CA PRO A 13 -10.46 -1.51 -29.67
C PRO A 13 -10.66 -1.04 -28.22
N THR A 14 -9.86 -1.53 -27.28
CA THR A 14 -9.94 -1.22 -25.84
C THR A 14 -8.59 -0.72 -25.33
N LEU A 15 -8.57 0.41 -24.62
CA LEU A 15 -7.38 0.93 -23.95
C LEU A 15 -7.16 0.20 -22.61
N SER A 16 -5.93 -0.25 -22.37
CA SER A 16 -5.49 -0.84 -21.10
C SER A 16 -4.66 0.14 -20.28
N ALA A 17 -4.42 -0.16 -19.01
CA ALA A 17 -3.61 0.70 -18.13
C ALA A 17 -2.17 0.91 -18.67
N GLY A 18 -1.62 -0.06 -19.41
CA GLY A 18 -0.30 0.03 -20.03
C GLY A 18 -0.23 1.08 -21.15
N ASP A 19 -1.33 1.32 -21.88
CA ASP A 19 -1.36 2.27 -23.00
C ASP A 19 -1.36 3.72 -22.54
N LEU A 20 -1.77 3.97 -21.29
CA LEU A 20 -1.92 5.31 -20.75
C LEU A 20 -0.64 5.88 -20.13
N GLU A 21 0.45 5.10 -20.05
CA GLU A 21 1.72 5.49 -19.41
C GLU A 21 1.51 6.21 -18.05
N LEU A 22 0.48 5.78 -17.31
CA LEU A 22 0.22 6.30 -15.98
C LEU A 22 1.23 5.61 -15.04
N GLU A 23 2.40 6.20 -14.87
CA GLU A 23 3.24 5.92 -13.70
C GLU A 23 2.45 6.35 -12.46
N LEU A 24 1.65 5.42 -11.95
CA LEU A 24 1.14 5.51 -10.60
C LEU A 24 2.33 5.13 -9.71
N ASP A 25 3.10 6.13 -9.27
CA ASP A 25 4.07 5.98 -8.19
C ASP A 25 3.30 5.73 -6.89
N VAL A 26 2.80 4.51 -6.74
CA VAL A 26 2.16 4.05 -5.52
C VAL A 26 3.23 3.33 -4.70
N PRO A 27 3.71 3.93 -3.59
CA PRO A 27 4.66 3.26 -2.71
C PRO A 27 3.95 2.05 -2.08
N GLY A 28 4.24 0.86 -2.62
CA GLY A 28 3.61 -0.41 -2.25
C GLY A 28 3.54 -1.45 -3.38
N ALA A 29 3.71 -1.05 -4.65
CA ALA A 29 3.71 -1.95 -5.80
C ALA A 29 4.97 -2.86 -5.92
N ALA A 30 5.91 -2.75 -4.99
CA ALA A 30 7.09 -3.61 -4.92
C ALA A 30 6.79 -4.83 -4.04
N GLN A 31 6.20 -5.88 -4.64
CA GLN A 31 6.69 -7.26 -4.60
C GLN A 31 5.59 -8.25 -4.98
N SER A 32 5.61 -8.69 -6.24
CA SER A 32 5.65 -10.12 -6.58
C SER A 32 6.00 -10.24 -8.06
N ALA A 33 7.30 -10.37 -8.31
CA ALA A 33 7.84 -10.67 -9.61
C ALA A 33 7.76 -12.17 -9.88
N ALA A 34 6.84 -12.60 -10.73
CA ALA A 34 7.05 -13.65 -11.73
C ALA A 34 5.99 -13.52 -12.85
N PRO A 35 6.35 -13.81 -14.11
CA PRO A 35 5.82 -13.07 -15.26
C PRO A 35 4.92 -13.92 -16.16
N GLY A 36 3.82 -13.34 -16.67
CA GLY A 36 3.18 -13.88 -17.87
C GLY A 36 1.68 -13.74 -17.96
N ALA A 37 1.13 -12.53 -17.83
CA ALA A 37 -0.16 -12.19 -18.45
C ALA A 37 -0.34 -10.66 -18.53
N PRO A 38 -0.43 -10.06 -19.73
CA PRO A 38 -0.76 -8.65 -19.86
C PRO A 38 -2.28 -8.49 -19.66
N GLY A 39 -2.71 -8.01 -18.49
CA GLY A 39 -4.11 -7.64 -18.25
C GLY A 39 -4.65 -7.92 -16.85
N GLU A 40 -3.90 -8.57 -15.97
CA GLU A 40 -4.34 -8.76 -14.59
C GLU A 40 -3.97 -7.51 -13.78
N VAL A 41 -4.89 -6.53 -13.77
CA VAL A 41 -5.01 -5.61 -12.64
C VAL A 41 -5.10 -6.54 -11.44
N THR A 42 -4.06 -6.59 -10.60
CA THR A 42 -4.02 -7.41 -9.41
C THR A 42 -5.30 -7.11 -8.64
N ARG A 43 -6.30 -7.98 -8.76
CA ARG A 43 -7.50 -7.90 -7.94
C ARG A 43 -6.96 -8.16 -6.56
N GLU A 44 -6.72 -7.09 -5.80
CA GLU A 44 -6.47 -7.20 -4.37
C GLU A 44 -7.49 -8.19 -3.86
N THR A 45 -7.01 -9.34 -3.40
CA THR A 45 -7.87 -10.37 -2.84
C THR A 45 -8.67 -9.67 -1.77
N VAL A 46 -9.99 -9.60 -1.93
CA VAL A 46 -10.86 -8.86 -1.02
C VAL A 46 -10.79 -9.56 0.32
N ILE A 47 -9.97 -9.01 1.21
CA ILE A 47 -9.86 -9.46 2.59
C ILE A 47 -11.00 -8.85 3.41
N PRO A 48 -11.44 -9.51 4.49
CA PRO A 48 -12.42 -8.93 5.40
C PRO A 48 -11.97 -7.55 5.91
N LEU A 49 -12.92 -6.62 6.06
CA LEU A 49 -12.63 -5.25 6.51
C LEU A 49 -11.84 -5.21 7.82
N THR A 50 -12.10 -6.15 8.73
CA THR A 50 -11.38 -6.29 10.00
C THR A 50 -9.89 -6.57 9.78
N GLU A 51 -9.58 -7.49 8.86
CA GLU A 51 -8.20 -7.86 8.52
C GLU A 51 -7.48 -6.72 7.81
N ALA A 52 -8.15 -6.07 6.85
CA ALA A 52 -7.61 -4.89 6.16
C ALA A 52 -7.24 -3.77 7.14
N ARG A 53 -8.15 -3.46 8.09
CA ARG A 53 -7.91 -2.44 9.11
C ARG A 53 -6.75 -2.82 10.01
N ASP A 54 -6.66 -4.08 10.42
CA ASP A 54 -5.57 -4.57 11.25
C ASP A 54 -4.22 -4.45 10.55
N MET A 55 -4.11 -4.91 9.29
CA MET A 55 -2.88 -4.81 8.49
C MET A 55 -2.45 -3.35 8.34
N TRP A 56 -3.37 -2.51 7.87
CA TRP A 56 -3.11 -1.08 7.66
C TRP A 56 -2.68 -0.40 8.97
N GLN A 57 -3.34 -0.72 10.08
CA GLN A 57 -3.03 -0.13 11.38
C GLN A 57 -1.61 -0.48 11.83
N ARG A 58 -1.17 -1.74 11.65
CA ARG A 58 0.20 -2.16 12.00
C ARG A 58 1.24 -1.42 11.18
N GLU A 59 1.06 -1.42 9.85
CA GLU A 59 1.96 -0.73 8.94
C GLU A 59 2.05 0.77 9.25
N TYR A 60 0.92 1.40 9.55
CA TYR A 60 0.86 2.81 9.88
C TYR A 60 1.60 3.12 11.19
N ILE A 61 1.40 2.31 12.24
CA ILE A 61 2.11 2.50 13.52
C ILE A 61 3.62 2.34 13.31
N ASN A 62 4.05 1.32 12.58
CA ASN A 62 5.47 1.08 12.30
C ASN A 62 6.12 2.20 11.49
N ARG A 63 5.39 2.73 10.49
CA ARG A 63 5.83 3.90 9.72
C ARG A 63 6.07 5.11 10.62
N VAL A 64 5.12 5.42 11.52
CA VAL A 64 5.26 6.57 12.43
C VAL A 64 6.34 6.33 13.50
N LEU A 65 6.49 5.10 13.97
CA LEU A 65 7.60 4.72 14.86
C LEU A 65 8.95 4.95 14.21
N ALA A 66 9.11 4.59 12.93
CA ALA A 66 10.34 4.84 12.17
C ALA A 66 10.62 6.34 12.03
N LEU A 67 9.60 7.15 11.71
CA LEU A 67 9.73 8.62 11.66
C LEU A 67 10.11 9.25 13.01
N ASN A 68 9.73 8.61 14.11
CA ASN A 68 10.01 9.05 15.47
C ASN A 68 11.22 8.36 16.12
N ASN A 69 12.09 7.72 15.33
CA ASN A 69 13.28 7.00 15.80
C ASN A 69 12.97 5.99 16.93
N GLY A 70 11.82 5.32 16.87
CA GLY A 70 11.38 4.36 17.88
C GLY A 70 10.85 4.97 19.17
N ASN A 71 10.66 6.29 19.25
CA ASN A 71 10.08 6.94 20.41
C ASN A 71 8.57 6.64 20.51
N ARG A 72 8.23 5.71 21.40
CA ARG A 72 6.87 5.17 21.61
C ARG A 72 5.91 6.23 22.17
N THR A 73 6.36 7.02 23.14
CA THR A 73 5.52 8.06 23.77
C THR A 73 5.21 9.18 22.79
N LYS A 74 6.20 9.60 21.99
CA LYS A 74 6.00 10.59 20.93
C LYS A 74 5.05 10.06 19.86
N THR A 75 5.25 8.82 19.42
CA THR A 75 4.37 8.16 18.43
C THR A 75 2.93 8.03 18.92
N ALA A 76 2.73 7.66 20.18
CA ALA A 76 1.40 7.59 20.78
C ALA A 76 0.70 8.96 20.77
N ARG A 77 1.43 10.02 21.14
CA ARG A 77 0.92 11.40 21.08
C ARG A 77 0.61 11.85 19.67
N ASP A 78 1.49 11.57 18.71
CA ASP A 78 1.32 11.96 17.31
C ASP A 78 0.14 11.22 16.65
N LEU A 79 -0.10 9.97 17.05
CA LEU A 79 -1.24 9.17 16.63
C LEU A 79 -2.54 9.45 17.42
N GLY A 80 -2.47 10.24 18.50
CA GLY A 80 -3.61 10.51 19.38
C GLY A 80 -4.13 9.28 20.13
N VAL A 81 -3.28 8.26 20.35
CA VAL A 81 -3.65 7.03 21.05
C VAL A 81 -2.94 6.91 22.39
N ASP A 82 -3.51 6.11 23.30
CA ASP A 82 -2.85 5.81 24.56
C ASP A 82 -1.52 5.06 24.33
N PRO A 83 -0.42 5.40 25.05
CA PRO A 83 0.86 4.70 24.92
C PRO A 83 0.77 3.17 25.03
N ARG A 84 -0.15 2.66 25.85
CA ARG A 84 -0.42 1.22 26.01
C ARG A 84 -0.82 0.55 24.70
N THR A 85 -1.46 1.28 23.79
CA THR A 85 -1.79 0.80 22.45
C THR A 85 -0.54 0.49 21.63
N ILE A 86 0.46 1.36 21.71
CA ILE A 86 1.76 1.18 21.03
C ILE A 86 2.55 0.05 21.68
N PHE A 87 2.59 -0.02 23.02
CA PHE A 87 3.25 -1.12 23.73
C PHE A 87 2.64 -2.48 23.38
N ARG A 88 1.31 -2.61 23.43
CA ARG A 88 0.60 -3.84 23.07
C ARG A 88 0.85 -4.25 21.62
N HIS A 89 0.94 -3.28 20.71
CA HIS A 89 1.26 -3.56 19.31
C HIS A 89 2.67 -4.13 19.15
N LEU A 90 3.66 -3.54 19.82
CA LEU A 90 5.05 -4.01 19.80
C LEU A 90 5.22 -5.40 20.44
N GLU A 91 4.50 -5.69 21.53
CA GLU A 91 4.50 -7.04 22.13
C GLU A 91 3.96 -8.11 21.18
N LYS A 92 3.00 -7.75 20.31
CA LYS A 92 2.42 -8.65 19.31
C LYS A 92 3.38 -8.91 18.13
N GLU A 93 4.30 -7.99 17.83
CA GLU A 93 5.31 -8.17 16.78
C GLU A 93 6.59 -8.85 17.26
N ALA A 94 6.93 -8.74 18.54
CA ALA A 94 8.09 -9.40 19.13
C ALA A 94 7.93 -10.91 19.36
N ARG A 95 6.75 -11.47 19.07
CA ARG A 95 6.38 -12.89 19.27
C ARG A 95 6.16 -13.58 17.94
#